data_AF-A0AAD8W464-F1
#
_entry.id   AF-A0AAD8W464-F1
#
_cell.length_a   1.000
_cell.length_b   1.000
_cell.length_c   1.000
_cell.angle_alpha   90.00
_cell.angle_beta   90.00
_cell.angle_gamma   90.00
#
_symmetry.space_group_name_H-M   'P 1'
#
loop_
_entity.id
_entity.type
_entity.pdbx_description
1 polymer ?
#
loop_
_entity_poly.entity_id
_entity_poly.type
_entity_poly.pdbx_seq_one_letter_code
_entity_poly.pdbx_strand_id
1 'polypeptide(L)'
;MAAVDLGTAEWERSKISTQDINLLKKLGISKKPKALSFPSEESYPTPPMGYRPMIKELVRIGAQFIGYREYASKTEEKLAEANKLVDALAQKLEQSEMARKKDELDASQAKAEADKAKAKAAGVEDLQKRLEDAETALNEHKAAQATREKGILKRLNTQNRRFLGQTNQEFDLENPSNDPLLDALSYLEFHGTEVREGMEHADAGLSRLFPYFFPKKEEPKTFLALAKDFNPPEDLGLKMRQRT
;
A
#
# COMPACT_ATOMS: atom_id res chain seq x y z
N MET A 1 26.58 52.40 72.25
CA MET A 1 27.85 52.98 71.78
C MET A 1 28.27 52.27 70.52
N ALA A 2 28.47 53.03 69.44
CA ALA A 2 29.49 52.85 68.39
C ALA A 2 29.01 53.63 67.17
N ALA A 3 29.60 54.81 66.98
CA ALA A 3 29.50 55.59 65.76
C ALA A 3 30.18 54.81 64.63
N VAL A 4 29.51 54.68 63.49
CA VAL A 4 30.14 54.23 62.26
C VAL A 4 30.44 55.47 61.43
N ASP A 5 31.73 55.79 61.38
CA ASP A 5 32.34 56.76 60.49
C ASP A 5 31.86 56.56 59.05
N LEU A 6 31.18 57.56 58.51
CA LEU A 6 31.01 57.75 57.07
C LEU A 6 32.32 58.27 56.50
N GLY A 7 33.31 57.38 56.39
CA GLY A 7 34.57 57.63 55.71
C GLY A 7 34.33 57.84 54.22
N THR A 8 34.52 59.10 53.78
CA THR A 8 35.14 59.47 52.50
C THR A 8 34.91 58.51 51.32
N ALA A 9 33.71 58.58 50.72
CA ALA A 9 33.54 58.17 49.33
C ALA A 9 34.23 59.21 48.45
N GLU A 10 35.52 59.00 48.17
CA GLU A 10 36.27 59.74 47.16
C GLU A 10 35.52 59.63 45.83
N TRP A 11 34.87 60.71 45.42
CA TRP A 11 34.34 60.84 44.07
C TRP A 11 35.53 60.75 43.12
N GLU A 12 35.69 59.59 42.49
CA GLU A 12 36.62 59.40 41.39
C GLU A 12 36.37 60.48 40.35
N ARG A 13 37.32 61.43 40.25
CA ARG A 13 37.29 62.47 39.23
C ARG A 13 37.31 61.76 37.87
N SER A 14 36.14 61.68 37.23
CA SER A 14 36.00 61.13 35.88
C SER A 14 37.04 61.78 34.99
N LYS A 15 38.01 60.98 34.54
CA LYS A 15 39.03 61.42 33.56
C LYS A 15 38.28 61.72 32.27
N ILE A 16 38.17 63.00 31.93
CA ILE A 16 37.58 63.46 30.67
C ILE A 16 38.27 62.72 29.52
N SER A 17 37.48 62.06 28.67
CA SER A 17 38.00 61.32 27.50
C SER A 17 38.72 62.27 26.55
N THR A 18 39.78 61.80 25.90
CA THR A 18 40.54 62.57 24.90
C THR A 18 39.65 63.08 23.76
N GLN A 19 38.54 62.39 23.48
CA GLN A 19 37.55 62.82 22.48
C GLN A 19 36.79 64.08 22.93
N ASP A 20 36.40 64.15 24.20
CA ASP A 20 35.67 65.31 24.76
C ASP A 20 36.56 66.55 24.82
N ILE A 21 37.84 66.38 25.15
CA ILE A 21 38.83 67.47 25.14
C ILE A 21 38.98 68.07 23.73
N ASN A 22 39.02 67.23 22.70
CA ASN A 22 39.14 67.69 21.31
C ASN A 22 37.86 68.38 20.81
N LEU A 23 36.69 67.94 21.28
CA LEU A 23 35.42 68.60 20.98
C LEU A 23 35.37 70.00 21.62
N LEU A 24 35.79 70.13 22.88
CA LEU A 24 35.85 71.41 23.60
C LEU A 24 36.86 72.39 22.99
N LYS A 25 37.97 71.88 22.42
CA LYS A 25 38.92 72.69 21.64
C LYS A 25 38.30 73.22 20.35
N LYS A 26 37.59 72.37 19.60
CA LYS A 26 36.92 72.77 18.34
C LYS A 26 35.82 73.81 18.57
N LEU A 27 35.12 73.72 19.70
CA LEU A 27 34.10 74.70 20.11
C LEU A 27 34.70 75.99 20.70
N GLY A 28 36.04 76.11 20.79
CA GLY A 28 36.73 77.31 21.26
C GLY A 28 36.72 77.52 22.77
N ILE A 29 36.18 76.57 23.54
CA ILE A 29 35.94 76.69 24.98
C ILE A 29 37.24 76.53 25.78
N SER A 30 38.20 75.72 25.32
CA SER A 30 39.38 75.35 26.11
C SER A 30 40.68 76.12 25.77
N LYS A 31 40.61 77.41 25.40
CA LYS A 31 41.83 78.19 25.06
C LYS A 31 42.73 78.54 26.26
N LYS A 32 42.34 78.21 27.50
CA LYS A 32 43.19 78.41 28.69
C LYS A 32 43.20 77.14 29.57
N PRO A 33 44.36 76.52 29.85
CA PRO A 33 44.46 75.30 30.65
C PRO A 33 44.10 75.47 32.14
N LYS A 34 43.70 76.68 32.57
CA LYS A 34 43.21 77.00 33.92
C LYS A 34 41.73 77.45 33.98
N ALA A 35 40.99 77.42 32.87
CA ALA A 35 39.61 77.91 32.85
C ALA A 35 38.55 76.89 33.31
N LEU A 36 38.94 75.62 33.52
CA LEU A 36 38.04 74.57 33.98
C LEU A 36 38.43 74.11 35.39
N SER A 37 38.50 75.04 36.34
CA SER A 37 38.42 74.71 37.76
C SER A 37 36.93 74.60 38.10
N PHE A 38 36.46 73.39 38.41
CA PHE A 38 35.16 73.26 39.07
C PHE A 38 35.28 73.94 40.44
N PRO A 39 34.39 74.89 40.78
CA PRO A 39 34.43 75.54 42.08
C PRO A 39 34.29 74.47 43.18
N SER A 40 35.10 74.55 44.23
CA SER A 40 34.85 73.78 45.46
C SER A 40 33.46 74.13 46.01
N GLU A 41 32.88 73.27 46.85
CA GLU A 41 31.49 73.38 47.33
C GLU A 41 31.12 74.75 47.96
N GLU A 42 32.11 75.56 48.34
CA GLU A 42 31.93 76.92 48.88
C GLU A 42 31.86 78.04 47.82
N SER A 43 31.98 77.72 46.53
CA SER A 43 32.02 78.70 45.43
C SER A 43 30.95 78.44 44.37
N TYR A 44 29.76 78.01 44.80
CA TYR A 44 28.56 78.32 44.03
C TYR A 44 28.13 79.75 44.37
N PRO A 45 28.11 80.71 43.41
CA PRO A 45 27.42 81.96 43.65
C PRO A 45 25.98 81.58 43.98
N THR A 46 25.53 81.90 45.19
CA THR A 46 24.11 81.74 45.53
C THR A 46 23.35 82.50 44.46
N PRO A 47 22.45 81.86 43.70
CA PRO A 47 21.85 82.50 42.54
C PRO A 47 21.24 83.82 43.00
N PRO A 48 21.39 84.91 42.22
CA PRO A 48 20.73 86.18 42.53
C PRO A 48 19.26 85.87 42.84
N MET A 49 18.70 86.42 43.92
CA MET A 49 17.41 86.00 44.50
C MET A 49 16.30 85.82 43.45
N GLY A 50 16.32 86.58 42.35
CA GLY A 50 15.38 86.48 41.23
C GLY A 50 15.42 85.19 40.39
N TYR A 51 16.53 84.43 40.36
CA TYR A 51 16.66 83.21 39.53
C TYR A 51 16.44 81.89 40.29
N ARG A 52 16.43 81.92 41.63
CA ARG A 52 16.15 80.73 42.45
C ARG A 52 14.80 80.07 42.16
N PRO A 53 13.70 80.82 41.88
CA PRO A 53 12.41 80.21 41.52
C PRO A 53 12.50 79.43 40.20
N MET A 54 13.19 79.98 39.20
CA MET A 54 13.35 79.36 37.88
C MET A 54 14.14 78.06 37.94
N ILE A 55 15.25 78.04 38.71
CA ILE A 55 16.07 76.83 38.89
C ILE A 55 15.27 75.73 39.61
N LYS A 56 14.47 76.09 40.63
CA LYS A 56 13.58 75.13 41.32
C LYS A 56 12.51 74.54 40.40
N GLU A 57 11.94 75.33 39.50
CA GLU A 57 11.00 74.84 38.48
C GLU A 57 11.69 73.88 37.50
N LEU A 58 12.87 74.22 36.99
CA LEU A 58 13.65 73.35 36.10
C LEU A 58 14.00 72.00 36.74
N VAL A 59 14.42 72.00 38.00
CA VAL A 59 14.69 70.76 38.75
C VAL A 59 13.42 69.94 38.95
N ARG A 60 12.29 70.58 39.25
CA ARG A 60 10.98 69.91 39.39
C ARG A 60 10.52 69.27 38.09
N ILE A 61 10.61 70.00 36.98
CA ILE A 61 10.28 69.50 35.64
C ILE A 61 11.20 68.34 35.26
N GLY A 62 12.51 68.48 35.50
CA GLY A 62 13.47 67.41 35.27
C GLY A 62 13.16 66.13 36.05
N ALA A 63 12.80 66.25 37.34
CA ALA A 63 12.40 65.12 38.16
C ALA A 63 11.11 64.43 37.65
N GLN A 64 10.13 65.20 37.17
CA GLN A 64 8.92 64.64 36.54
C GLN A 64 9.26 63.87 35.25
N PHE A 65 10.12 64.42 34.38
CA PHE A 65 10.54 63.75 33.15
C PHE A 65 11.27 62.42 33.40
N ILE A 66 12.11 62.36 34.44
CA ILE A 66 12.78 61.11 34.84
C ILE A 66 11.73 60.07 35.28
N GLY A 67 10.76 60.46 36.09
CA GLY A 67 9.66 59.58 36.50
C GLY A 67 8.83 59.05 35.32
N TYR A 68 8.51 59.90 34.34
CA TYR A 68 7.82 59.46 33.11
C TYR A 68 8.65 58.50 32.28
N ARG A 69 9.97 58.71 32.19
CA ARG A 69 10.88 57.81 31.46
C ARG A 69 10.95 56.43 32.11
N GLU A 70 11.04 56.36 33.43
CA GLU A 70 11.01 55.09 34.15
C GLU A 70 9.66 54.36 34.01
N TYR A 71 8.56 55.12 34.02
CA TYR A 71 7.24 54.56 33.76
C TYR A 71 7.14 53.98 32.34
N ALA A 72 7.60 54.72 31.33
CA ALA A 72 7.62 54.27 29.94
C ALA A 72 8.45 52.98 29.78
N SER A 73 9.65 52.94 30.36
CA SER A 73 10.52 51.75 30.35
C SER A 73 9.82 50.54 30.97
N LYS A 74 9.16 50.70 32.13
CA LYS A 74 8.40 49.60 32.77
C LYS A 74 7.22 49.14 31.92
N THR A 75 6.56 50.04 31.20
CA THR A 75 5.46 49.66 30.30
C THR A 75 5.96 48.93 29.05
N GLU A 76 7.12 49.31 28.51
CA GLU A 76 7.76 48.61 27.39
C GLU A 76 8.21 47.20 27.78
N GLU A 77 8.79 47.03 28.97
CA GLU A 77 9.15 45.71 29.51
C GLU A 77 7.92 44.81 29.66
N LYS A 78 6.84 45.32 30.26
CA LYS A 78 5.57 44.57 30.38
C LYS A 78 4.96 44.22 29.02
N LEU A 79 5.06 45.11 28.04
CA LEU A 79 4.59 44.86 26.68
C LEU A 79 5.43 43.76 26.00
N ALA A 80 6.76 43.78 26.18
CA ALA A 80 7.65 42.75 25.67
C ALA A 80 7.40 41.38 26.32
N GLU A 81 7.14 41.34 27.63
CA GLU A 81 6.75 40.11 28.34
C GLU A 81 5.40 39.58 27.85
N ALA A 82 4.40 40.45 27.68
CA ALA A 82 3.10 40.07 27.15
C ALA A 82 3.21 39.49 25.73
N ASN A 83 4.02 40.10 24.85
CA ASN A 83 4.24 39.58 23.50
C ASN A 83 4.89 38.19 23.52
N LYS A 84 5.90 37.97 24.37
CA LYS A 84 6.52 36.64 24.54
C LYS A 84 5.50 35.58 24.99
N LEU A 85 4.59 35.95 25.90
CA LEU A 85 3.53 35.04 26.35
C LEU A 85 2.54 34.73 25.22
N VAL A 86 2.17 35.72 24.42
CA VAL A 86 1.29 35.53 23.26
C VAL A 86 1.95 34.58 22.25
N ASP A 87 3.22 34.77 21.92
CA ASP A 87 3.95 33.90 21.00
C ASP A 87 4.04 32.46 21.53
N ALA A 88 4.31 32.29 22.83
CA ALA A 88 4.35 30.97 23.47
C ALA A 88 2.97 30.28 23.46
N LEU A 89 1.88 31.03 23.64
CA LEU A 89 0.52 30.51 23.55
C LEU A 89 0.16 30.13 22.12
N ALA A 90 0.56 30.93 21.13
CA ALA A 90 0.35 30.63 19.71
C ALA A 90 1.04 29.32 19.32
N GLN A 91 2.29 29.11 19.74
CA GLN A 91 3.01 27.85 19.49
C GLN A 91 2.34 26.65 20.16
N LYS A 92 1.87 26.78 21.40
CA LYS A 92 1.14 25.71 22.10
C LYS A 92 -0.18 25.38 21.41
N LEU A 93 -0.89 26.39 20.92
CA LEU A 93 -2.13 26.20 20.18
C LEU A 93 -1.86 25.42 18.89
N GLU A 94 -0.85 25.84 18.11
CA GLU A 94 -0.47 25.16 16.86
C GLU A 94 -0.09 23.69 17.10
N GLN A 95 0.71 23.42 18.13
CA GLN A 95 1.05 22.06 18.52
C GLN A 95 -0.19 21.23 18.92
N SER A 96 -1.13 21.82 19.67
CA SER A 96 -2.37 21.13 20.06
C SER A 96 -3.28 20.86 18.86
N GLU A 97 -3.34 21.77 17.88
CA GLU A 97 -4.14 21.58 16.67
C GLU A 97 -3.55 20.50 15.76
N MET A 98 -2.22 20.45 15.65
CA MET A 98 -1.52 19.38 14.93
C MET A 98 -1.74 18.02 15.58
N ALA A 99 -1.71 17.95 16.92
CA ALA A 99 -2.05 16.72 17.64
C ALA A 99 -3.51 16.30 17.38
N ARG A 100 -4.46 17.24 17.48
CA ARG A 100 -5.87 16.94 17.21
C ARG A 100 -6.12 16.46 15.78
N LYS A 101 -5.49 17.09 14.78
CA LYS A 101 -5.60 16.68 13.38
C LYS A 101 -5.04 15.28 13.15
N LYS A 102 -3.94 14.94 13.84
CA LYS A 102 -3.37 13.60 13.78
C LYS A 102 -4.33 12.57 14.39
N ASP A 103 -4.86 12.84 15.58
CA ASP A 103 -5.80 11.94 16.24
C ASP A 103 -7.09 11.74 15.41
N GLU A 104 -7.58 12.80 14.76
CA GLU A 104 -8.73 12.74 13.86
C GLU A 104 -8.45 11.88 12.62
N LEU A 105 -7.25 12.00 12.05
CA LEU A 105 -6.81 11.19 10.91
C LEU A 105 -6.67 9.71 11.30
N ASP A 106 -6.03 9.42 12.44
CA ASP A 106 -5.86 8.07 12.96
C ASP A 106 -7.22 7.43 13.27
N ALA A 107 -8.16 8.18 13.85
CA ALA A 107 -9.53 7.72 14.10
C ALA A 107 -10.30 7.44 12.79
N SER A 108 -10.14 8.29 11.77
CA SER A 108 -10.77 8.11 10.46
C SER A 108 -10.22 6.87 9.73
N GLN A 109 -8.90 6.66 9.78
CA GLN A 109 -8.26 5.48 9.24
C GLN A 109 -8.71 4.20 9.96
N ALA A 110 -8.72 4.20 11.29
CA ALA A 110 -9.19 3.06 12.08
C ALA A 110 -10.65 2.71 11.76
N LYS A 111 -11.52 3.71 11.59
CA LYS A 111 -12.92 3.49 11.19
C LYS A 111 -13.01 2.89 9.78
N ALA A 112 -12.26 3.42 8.82
CA ALA A 112 -12.24 2.89 7.45
C ALA A 112 -11.72 1.45 7.39
N GLU A 113 -10.72 1.11 8.20
CA GLU A 113 -10.22 -0.27 8.31
C GLU A 113 -11.24 -1.21 8.97
N ALA A 114 -11.93 -0.75 10.02
CA ALA A 114 -13.00 -1.52 10.66
C ALA A 114 -14.15 -1.80 9.69
N ASP A 115 -14.56 -0.81 8.88
CA ASP A 115 -15.61 -0.98 7.87
C ASP A 115 -15.19 -1.98 6.77
N LYS A 116 -13.92 -1.91 6.31
CA LYS A 116 -13.35 -2.90 5.37
C LYS A 116 -13.32 -4.31 5.97
N ALA A 117 -12.94 -4.44 7.24
CA ALA A 117 -12.92 -5.72 7.94
C ALA A 117 -14.32 -6.31 8.08
N LYS A 118 -15.31 -5.48 8.41
CA LYS A 118 -16.72 -5.88 8.49
C LYS A 118 -17.27 -6.34 7.14
N ALA A 119 -16.95 -5.63 6.06
CA ALA A 119 -17.34 -6.03 4.70
C ALA A 119 -16.72 -7.38 4.30
N LYS A 120 -15.44 -7.61 4.63
CA LYS A 120 -14.78 -8.90 4.41
C LYS A 120 -15.41 -10.03 5.22
N ALA A 121 -15.73 -9.79 6.49
CA ALA A 121 -16.37 -10.79 7.35
C ALA A 121 -17.74 -11.21 6.82
N ALA A 122 -18.56 -10.25 6.38
CA ALA A 122 -19.85 -10.53 5.73
C ALA A 122 -19.68 -11.38 4.46
N GLY A 123 -18.69 -11.05 3.62
CA GLY A 123 -18.39 -11.83 2.41
C GLY A 123 -17.92 -13.26 2.72
N VAL A 124 -17.18 -13.47 3.81
CA VAL A 124 -16.77 -14.82 4.26
C VAL A 124 -17.98 -15.64 4.73
N GLU A 125 -18.89 -15.03 5.49
CA GLU A 125 -20.11 -15.72 5.95
C GLU A 125 -21.00 -16.17 4.77
N ASP A 126 -21.16 -15.31 3.76
CA ASP A 126 -21.90 -15.65 2.54
C ASP A 126 -21.22 -16.79 1.75
N LEU A 127 -19.89 -16.76 1.64
CA LEU A 127 -19.13 -17.84 1.00
C LEU A 127 -19.26 -19.17 1.76
N GLN A 128 -19.27 -19.12 3.09
CA GLN A 128 -19.43 -20.31 3.92
C GLN A 128 -20.81 -20.93 3.73
N LYS A 129 -21.89 -20.14 3.73
CA LYS A 129 -23.25 -20.64 3.44
C LYS A 129 -23.33 -21.30 2.07
N ARG A 130 -22.76 -20.66 1.04
CA ARG A 130 -22.73 -21.23 -0.32
C ARG A 130 -21.95 -22.54 -0.39
N LEU A 131 -20.93 -22.70 0.44
CA LEU A 131 -20.14 -23.92 0.52
C LEU A 131 -20.93 -25.04 1.20
N GLU A 132 -21.62 -24.74 2.30
CA GLU A 132 -22.52 -25.69 2.99
C GLU A 132 -23.67 -26.14 2.06
N ASP A 133 -24.28 -25.21 1.31
CA ASP A 133 -25.31 -25.51 0.30
C ASP A 133 -24.76 -26.38 -0.84
N ALA A 134 -23.54 -26.13 -1.29
CA ALA A 134 -22.89 -26.93 -2.33
C ALA A 134 -22.54 -28.34 -1.84
N GLU A 135 -22.09 -28.48 -0.58
CA GLU A 135 -21.78 -29.77 0.04
C GLU A 135 -23.02 -30.63 0.22
N THR A 136 -24.12 -30.03 0.69
CA THR A 136 -25.41 -30.73 0.82
C THR A 136 -25.93 -31.18 -0.54
N ALA A 137 -25.94 -30.30 -1.55
CA ALA A 137 -26.34 -30.66 -2.91
C ALA A 137 -25.47 -31.77 -3.53
N LEU A 138 -24.15 -31.74 -3.29
CA LEU A 138 -23.24 -32.78 -3.77
C LEU A 138 -23.53 -34.13 -3.11
N ASN A 139 -23.80 -34.14 -1.81
CA ASN A 139 -24.12 -35.36 -1.08
C ASN A 139 -25.46 -35.96 -1.54
N GLU A 140 -26.47 -35.12 -1.79
CA GLU A 140 -27.74 -35.54 -2.38
C GLU A 140 -27.55 -36.13 -3.78
N HIS A 141 -26.75 -35.49 -4.64
CA HIS A 141 -26.45 -36.00 -5.97
C HIS A 141 -25.72 -37.36 -5.91
N LYS A 142 -24.74 -37.53 -5.02
CA LYS A 142 -24.06 -38.81 -4.79
C LYS A 142 -25.04 -39.89 -4.35
N ALA A 143 -25.96 -39.59 -3.43
CA ALA A 143 -26.97 -40.54 -2.96
C ALA A 143 -27.95 -40.92 -4.10
N ALA A 144 -28.39 -39.96 -4.90
CA ALA A 144 -29.23 -40.18 -6.06
C ALA A 144 -28.52 -41.05 -7.11
N GLN A 145 -27.24 -40.78 -7.38
CA GLN A 145 -26.42 -41.57 -8.29
C GLN A 145 -26.25 -43.01 -7.79
N ALA A 146 -25.91 -43.22 -6.52
CA ALA A 146 -25.79 -44.56 -5.95
C ALA A 146 -27.10 -45.35 -6.07
N THR A 147 -28.25 -44.68 -5.87
CA THR A 147 -29.57 -45.29 -6.04
C THR A 147 -29.83 -45.68 -7.49
N ARG A 148 -29.48 -44.80 -8.44
CA ARG A 148 -29.59 -45.06 -9.88
C ARG A 148 -28.73 -46.25 -10.31
N GLU A 149 -27.47 -46.29 -9.88
CA GLU A 149 -26.52 -47.37 -10.17
C GLU A 149 -27.02 -48.70 -9.61
N LYS A 150 -27.49 -48.73 -8.35
CA LYS A 150 -28.10 -49.93 -7.76
C LYS A 150 -29.31 -50.41 -8.55
N GLY A 151 -30.12 -49.50 -9.08
CA GLY A 151 -31.24 -49.81 -9.97
C GLY A 151 -30.80 -50.40 -11.31
N ILE A 152 -29.73 -49.87 -11.92
CA ILE A 152 -29.13 -50.41 -13.15
C ILE A 152 -28.60 -51.82 -12.88
N LEU A 153 -27.85 -52.02 -11.80
CA LEU A 153 -27.26 -53.31 -11.43
C LEU A 153 -28.34 -54.40 -11.27
N LYS A 154 -29.45 -54.06 -10.60
CA LYS A 154 -30.61 -54.98 -10.48
C LYS A 154 -31.20 -55.36 -11.83
N ARG A 155 -31.40 -54.39 -12.74
CA ARG A 155 -31.91 -54.66 -14.09
C ARG A 155 -30.95 -55.54 -14.89
N LEU A 156 -29.66 -55.24 -14.83
CA LEU A 156 -28.63 -55.97 -15.56
C LEU A 156 -28.51 -57.42 -15.06
N ASN A 157 -28.52 -57.63 -13.73
CA ASN A 157 -28.56 -58.97 -13.15
C ASN A 157 -29.84 -59.74 -13.53
N THR A 158 -30.98 -59.07 -13.61
CA THR A 158 -32.25 -59.69 -14.04
C THR A 158 -32.19 -60.10 -15.51
N GLN A 159 -31.63 -59.25 -16.38
CA GLN A 159 -31.41 -59.57 -17.78
C GLN A 159 -30.43 -60.73 -17.93
N ASN A 160 -29.27 -60.71 -17.27
CA ASN A 160 -28.31 -61.81 -17.29
C ASN A 160 -28.94 -63.13 -16.84
N ARG A 161 -29.77 -63.13 -15.79
CA ARG A 161 -30.45 -64.36 -15.34
C ARG A 161 -31.46 -64.87 -16.38
N ARG A 162 -32.14 -63.98 -17.10
CA ARG A 162 -33.04 -64.36 -18.21
C ARG A 162 -32.26 -64.93 -19.39
N PHE A 163 -31.14 -64.31 -19.77
CA PHE A 163 -30.26 -64.82 -20.81
C PHE A 163 -29.71 -66.21 -20.46
N LEU A 164 -29.15 -66.38 -19.26
CA LEU A 164 -28.65 -67.68 -18.77
C LEU A 164 -29.76 -68.74 -18.68
N GLY A 165 -30.98 -68.34 -18.30
CA GLY A 165 -32.13 -69.24 -18.28
C GLY A 165 -32.62 -69.65 -19.67
N GLN A 166 -32.38 -68.84 -20.69
CA GLN A 166 -32.68 -69.16 -22.08
C GLN A 166 -31.58 -70.00 -22.74
N THR A 167 -30.30 -69.81 -22.39
CA THR A 167 -29.19 -70.62 -22.92
C THR A 167 -29.10 -72.03 -22.31
N ASN A 168 -29.87 -72.32 -21.26
CA ASN A 168 -30.04 -73.68 -20.72
C ASN A 168 -31.15 -74.48 -21.43
N GLN A 169 -31.72 -73.97 -22.52
CA GLN A 169 -32.26 -74.88 -23.52
C GLN A 169 -31.06 -75.61 -24.12
N GLU A 170 -30.93 -76.90 -23.81
CA GLU A 170 -30.16 -77.86 -24.61
C GLU A 170 -30.62 -77.69 -26.06
N PHE A 171 -29.91 -76.85 -26.81
CA PHE A 171 -29.83 -77.03 -28.23
C PHE A 171 -28.96 -78.27 -28.38
N ASP A 172 -29.57 -79.38 -28.78
CA ASP A 172 -28.86 -80.45 -29.48
C ASP A 172 -28.22 -79.78 -30.70
N LEU A 173 -27.00 -79.29 -30.50
CA LEU A 173 -26.09 -78.97 -31.58
C LEU A 173 -25.71 -80.34 -32.17
N GLU A 174 -26.57 -80.86 -33.05
CA GLU A 174 -26.09 -81.70 -34.13
C GLU A 174 -24.93 -80.93 -34.75
N ASN A 175 -23.69 -81.38 -34.50
CA ASN A 175 -22.50 -80.85 -35.15
C ASN A 175 -22.75 -80.92 -36.66
N PRO A 176 -23.08 -79.80 -37.34
CA PRO A 176 -23.05 -79.81 -38.78
C PRO A 176 -21.56 -79.87 -39.10
N SER A 177 -21.13 -80.89 -39.81
CA SER A 177 -19.75 -81.10 -40.26
C SER A 177 -19.20 -80.00 -41.19
N ASN A 178 -19.82 -78.82 -41.22
CA ASN A 178 -19.49 -77.64 -41.98
C ASN A 178 -19.88 -76.40 -41.15
N ASP A 179 -19.20 -76.15 -40.03
CA ASP A 179 -19.36 -74.88 -39.29
C ASP A 179 -18.51 -73.80 -39.98
N PRO A 180 -19.12 -72.81 -40.66
CA PRO A 180 -18.38 -71.80 -41.42
C PRO A 180 -17.47 -70.94 -40.53
N LEU A 181 -17.76 -70.85 -39.23
CA LEU A 181 -16.90 -70.17 -38.27
C LEU A 181 -15.62 -70.96 -37.98
N LEU A 182 -15.71 -72.29 -37.92
CA LEU A 182 -14.56 -73.17 -37.73
C LEU A 182 -13.68 -73.17 -38.98
N ASP A 183 -14.29 -73.16 -40.16
CA ASP A 183 -13.58 -73.00 -41.44
C ASP A 183 -12.91 -71.63 -41.54
N ALA A 184 -13.61 -70.55 -41.16
CA ALA A 184 -13.04 -69.20 -41.17
C ALA A 184 -11.89 -69.05 -40.18
N LEU A 185 -11.99 -69.65 -38.99
CA LEU A 185 -10.92 -69.67 -37.99
C LEU A 185 -9.73 -70.50 -38.48
N SER A 186 -9.98 -71.66 -39.10
CA SER A 186 -8.95 -72.50 -39.69
C SER A 186 -8.24 -71.78 -40.84
N TYR A 187 -8.97 -71.05 -41.69
CA TYR A 187 -8.41 -70.25 -42.78
C TYR A 187 -7.57 -69.08 -42.25
N LEU A 188 -8.01 -68.43 -41.17
CA LEU A 188 -7.27 -67.38 -40.49
C LEU A 188 -6.01 -67.91 -39.78
N GLU A 189 -6.05 -69.13 -39.26
CA GLU A 189 -4.89 -69.78 -38.66
C GLU A 189 -3.86 -70.19 -39.73
N PHE A 190 -4.33 -70.69 -40.87
CA PHE A 190 -3.48 -71.12 -41.98
C PHE A 190 -2.81 -69.95 -42.72
N HIS A 191 -3.55 -68.86 -42.94
CA HIS A 191 -3.07 -67.68 -43.68
C HIS A 191 -2.73 -66.48 -42.77
N GLY A 192 -2.83 -66.64 -41.45
CA GLY A 192 -2.67 -65.53 -40.50
C GLY A 192 -1.27 -64.93 -40.45
N THR A 193 -0.26 -65.66 -40.91
CA THR A 193 1.11 -65.16 -41.11
C THR A 193 1.21 -64.29 -42.36
N GLU A 194 0.68 -64.77 -43.50
CA GLU A 194 0.66 -64.03 -44.77
C GLU A 194 -0.17 -62.74 -44.65
N VAL A 195 -1.28 -62.77 -43.92
CA VAL A 195 -2.09 -61.58 -43.63
C VAL A 195 -1.32 -60.59 -42.76
N ARG A 196 -0.57 -61.07 -41.75
CA ARG A 196 0.25 -60.19 -40.90
C ARG A 196 1.40 -59.56 -41.68
N GLU A 197 2.13 -60.33 -42.46
CA GLU A 197 3.21 -59.82 -43.32
C GLU A 197 2.66 -58.82 -44.35
N GLY A 198 1.51 -59.12 -44.97
CA GLY A 198 0.82 -58.21 -45.87
C GLY A 198 0.40 -56.89 -45.19
N MET A 199 -0.11 -56.96 -43.96
CA MET A 199 -0.46 -55.77 -43.18
C MET A 199 0.77 -54.95 -42.79
N GLU A 200 1.87 -55.58 -42.40
CA GLU A 200 3.14 -54.88 -42.09
C GLU A 200 3.72 -54.20 -43.34
N HIS A 201 3.67 -54.85 -44.50
CA HIS A 201 4.09 -54.24 -45.75
C HIS A 201 3.18 -53.09 -46.18
N ALA A 202 1.87 -53.22 -45.99
CA ALA A 202 0.91 -52.16 -46.27
C ALA A 202 1.10 -50.95 -45.33
N ASP A 203 1.34 -51.20 -44.05
CA ASP A 203 1.63 -50.17 -43.05
C ASP A 203 2.92 -49.42 -43.41
N ALA A 204 4.01 -50.15 -43.68
CA ALA A 204 5.27 -49.55 -44.12
C ALA A 204 5.15 -48.75 -45.44
N GLY A 205 4.33 -49.22 -46.38
CA GLY A 205 4.03 -48.51 -47.62
C GLY A 205 3.24 -47.22 -47.38
N LEU A 206 2.23 -47.28 -46.52
CA LEU A 206 1.41 -46.13 -46.18
C LEU A 206 2.18 -45.10 -45.35
N SER A 207 3.02 -45.51 -44.39
CA SER A 207 3.92 -44.63 -43.65
C SER A 207 4.85 -43.83 -44.57
N ARG A 208 5.35 -44.47 -45.64
CA ARG A 208 6.19 -43.78 -46.64
C ARG A 208 5.40 -42.79 -47.50
N LEU A 209 4.15 -43.09 -47.81
CA LEU A 209 3.30 -42.25 -48.66
C LEU A 209 2.57 -41.14 -47.87
N PHE A 210 2.33 -41.33 -46.57
CA PHE A 210 1.53 -40.44 -45.74
C PHE A 210 2.07 -38.99 -45.71
N PRO A 211 3.38 -38.72 -45.56
CA PRO A 211 3.90 -37.36 -45.59
C PRO A 211 3.68 -36.63 -46.92
N TYR A 212 3.55 -37.36 -48.04
CA TYR A 212 3.30 -36.76 -49.35
C TYR A 212 1.86 -36.24 -49.49
N PHE A 213 0.89 -36.97 -48.92
CA PHE A 213 -0.52 -36.56 -48.95
C PHE A 213 -0.88 -35.61 -47.80
N PHE A 214 -0.21 -35.72 -46.65
CA PHE A 214 -0.51 -34.97 -45.44
C PHE A 214 0.75 -34.37 -44.77
N PRO A 215 1.46 -33.42 -45.41
CA PRO A 215 2.77 -32.93 -44.98
C PRO A 215 2.81 -32.15 -43.65
N LYS A 216 1.66 -31.92 -43.01
CA LYS A 216 1.53 -31.16 -41.74
C LYS A 216 0.83 -31.93 -40.63
N LYS A 217 0.55 -33.23 -40.82
CA LYS A 217 -0.09 -34.08 -39.81
C LYS A 217 0.92 -35.07 -39.25
N GLU A 218 0.85 -35.32 -37.94
CA GLU A 218 1.57 -36.43 -37.32
C GLU A 218 0.98 -37.76 -37.78
N GLU A 219 1.84 -38.75 -38.01
CA GLU A 219 1.45 -40.07 -38.48
C GLU A 219 0.62 -40.81 -37.41
N PRO A 220 -0.56 -41.32 -37.75
CA PRO A 220 -1.41 -42.02 -36.80
C PRO A 220 -0.83 -43.39 -36.43
N LYS A 221 -0.72 -43.68 -35.13
CA LYS A 221 -0.09 -44.90 -34.57
C LYS A 221 -0.87 -46.21 -34.76
N THR A 222 -2.04 -46.17 -35.41
CA THR A 222 -2.89 -47.36 -35.59
C THR A 222 -3.55 -47.32 -36.96
N PHE A 223 -3.64 -48.49 -37.61
CA PHE A 223 -4.23 -48.64 -38.93
C PHE A 223 -5.68 -48.14 -39.01
N LEU A 224 -6.46 -48.27 -37.93
CA LEU A 224 -7.82 -47.73 -37.83
C LEU A 224 -7.86 -46.20 -37.82
N ALA A 225 -6.85 -45.55 -37.24
CA ALA A 225 -6.74 -44.09 -37.26
C ALA A 225 -6.27 -43.60 -38.65
N LEU A 226 -5.34 -44.33 -39.27
CA LEU A 226 -4.90 -44.10 -40.64
C LEU A 226 -6.06 -44.21 -41.66
N ALA A 227 -6.88 -45.26 -41.55
CA ALA A 227 -8.05 -45.45 -42.41
C ALA A 227 -9.06 -44.30 -42.31
N LYS A 228 -9.20 -43.67 -41.15
CA LYS A 228 -10.08 -42.48 -40.96
C LYS A 228 -9.54 -41.23 -41.66
N ASP A 229 -8.21 -41.05 -41.71
CA ASP A 229 -7.60 -39.94 -42.43
C ASP A 229 -7.69 -40.10 -43.96
N PHE A 230 -7.72 -41.34 -44.46
CA PHE A 230 -7.92 -41.65 -45.88
C PHE A 230 -9.40 -41.75 -46.31
N ASN A 231 -10.34 -41.98 -45.38
CA ASN A 231 -11.79 -41.87 -45.59
C ASN A 231 -12.39 -40.66 -44.83
N PRO A 232 -12.05 -39.41 -45.21
CA PRO A 232 -12.79 -38.28 -44.69
C PRO A 232 -14.27 -38.34 -45.14
N PRO A 233 -15.21 -37.79 -44.36
CA PRO A 233 -16.62 -37.66 -44.76
C PRO A 233 -16.80 -36.81 -46.04
N GLU A 234 -15.76 -36.09 -46.46
CA GLU A 234 -15.69 -35.38 -47.73
C GLU A 234 -14.62 -36.02 -48.62
N ASP A 235 -14.99 -36.45 -49.82
CA ASP A 235 -14.07 -37.03 -50.81
C ASP A 235 -13.04 -35.98 -51.27
N LEU A 236 -11.83 -36.05 -50.70
CA LEU A 236 -10.68 -35.21 -51.06
C LEU A 236 -10.30 -35.35 -52.54
N GLY A 237 -10.58 -36.51 -53.15
CA GLY A 237 -10.37 -36.75 -54.58
C GLY A 237 -11.32 -35.93 -55.46
N LEU A 238 -12.50 -35.57 -54.95
CA LEU A 238 -13.48 -34.74 -55.64
C LEU A 238 -13.11 -33.26 -55.58
N LYS A 239 -12.57 -32.78 -54.45
CA LYS A 239 -12.03 -31.40 -54.32
C LYS A 239 -10.81 -31.14 -55.20
N MET A 240 -9.94 -32.14 -55.39
CA MET A 240 -8.76 -32.01 -56.24
C MET A 240 -9.08 -32.11 -57.74
N ARG A 241 -10.13 -32.87 -58.13
CA ARG A 241 -10.58 -32.98 -59.54
C ARG A 241 -11.37 -31.76 -60.04
N GLN A 242 -11.94 -30.96 -59.15
CA GLN A 242 -12.68 -29.74 -59.52
C GLN A 242 -11.78 -28.50 -59.71
N ARG A 243 -10.45 -28.65 -59.61
CA ARG A 243 -9.47 -27.53 -59.71
C ARG A 243 -8.56 -27.59 -60.94
N THR A 244 -8.95 -28.35 -61.96
CA THR A 244 -8.42 -28.24 -63.33
C THR A 244 -9.44 -27.60 -64.25
#